data_AF-A0A535UXB2-F1
#
_entry.id   AF-A0A535UXB2-F1
#
_cell.length_a   1.000
_cell.length_b   1.000
_cell.length_c   1.000
_cell.angle_alpha   90.00
_cell.angle_beta   90.00
_cell.angle_gamma   90.00
#
_symmetry.space_group_name_H-M   'P 1'
#
loop_
_entity.id
_entity.type
_entity.pdbx_description
1 polymer ?
#
loop_
_entity_poly.entity_id
_entity_poly.type
_entity_poly.pdbx_seq_one_letter_code
_entity_poly.pdbx_strand_id
1 'polypeptide(L)' 'MIEQLIIGAIVLVFAVIGYFVWDRRYRGGTEGSFKPTAEVFKDPTSGKMTRVYEDPATGKRQYREEL' A
#
# COMPACT_ATOMS: atom_id res chain seq x y z
N MET A 1 -1.36 12.15 -41.21
CA MET A 1 -0.71 12.94 -40.14
C MET A 1 -1.64 13.14 -38.94
N ILE A 2 -2.83 13.73 -39.10
CA ILE A 2 -3.77 13.99 -37.99
C ILE A 2 -4.29 12.69 -37.33
N GLU A 3 -4.64 11.67 -38.12
CA GLU A 3 -5.14 10.39 -37.61
C GLU A 3 -4.10 9.68 -36.71
N GLN A 4 -2.83 9.71 -37.11
CA GLN A 4 -1.73 9.15 -36.32
C GLN A 4 -1.54 9.91 -34.99
N LEU A 5 -1.73 11.23 -35.00
CA LEU A 5 -1.69 12.05 -33.78
C LEU A 5 -2.85 11.72 -32.84
N ILE A 6 -4.05 11.49 -33.37
CA ILE A 6 -5.24 11.10 -32.58
C ILE A 6 -5.01 9.73 -31.93
N ILE A 7 -4.55 8.74 -32.71
CA ILE A 7 -4.25 7.40 -32.21
C ILE A 7 -3.16 7.47 -31.13
N GLY A 8 -2.09 8.24 -31.38
CA GLY A 8 -1.02 8.45 -30.41
C GLY A 8 -1.53 9.06 -29.10
N ALA A 9 -2.38 10.08 -29.16
CA ALA A 9 -2.96 10.72 -27.99
C ALA A 9 -3.83 9.75 -27.17
N ILE A 10 -4.65 8.93 -27.82
CA ILE A 10 -5.48 7.93 -27.15
C ILE A 10 -4.62 6.91 -26.41
N VAL A 11 -3.61 6.35 -27.07
CA VAL A 11 -2.68 5.38 -26.45
C VAL A 11 -1.99 6.00 -25.23
N LEU A 12 -1.55 7.25 -25.32
CA LEU A 12 -0.86 7.94 -24.24
C LEU A 12 -1.79 8.18 -23.05
N VAL A 13 -3.06 8.55 -23.29
CA VAL A 13 -4.08 8.68 -22.23
C VAL A 13 -4.30 7.34 -21.52
N PHE A 14 -4.48 6.25 -22.28
CA PHE A 14 -4.63 4.92 -21.67
C PHE A 14 -3.39 4.47 -20.89
N ALA A 15 -2.19 4.77 -21.39
CA ALA A 15 -0.95 4.47 -20.70
C ALA A 15 -0.83 5.24 -19.37
N VAL A 16 -1.19 6.53 -19.36
CA VAL A 16 -1.19 7.37 -18.15
C VAL A 16 -2.22 6.87 -17.15
N ILE A 17 -3.46 6.62 -17.58
CA ILE A 17 -4.51 6.09 -16.69
C ILE A 17 -4.10 4.72 -16.13
N GLY A 18 -3.61 3.83 -16.98
CA GLY A 18 -3.11 2.51 -16.57
C GLY A 18 -1.97 2.61 -15.56
N TYR A 19 -1.03 3.55 -15.77
CA TYR A 19 0.04 3.83 -14.83
C TYR A 19 -0.50 4.34 -13.49
N PHE A 20 -1.42 5.29 -13.47
CA PHE A 20 -2.01 5.80 -12.22
C PHE A 20 -2.83 4.74 -11.47
N VAL A 21 -3.56 3.88 -12.19
CA VAL A 21 -4.28 2.74 -11.59
C VAL A 21 -3.30 1.73 -11.01
N TRP A 22 -2.23 1.39 -11.74
CA TRP A 22 -1.17 0.50 -11.25
C TRP A 22 -0.42 1.09 -10.05
N ASP A 23 -0.03 2.36 -10.13
CA ASP A 23 0.66 3.10 -9.08
C ASP A 23 -0.23 3.17 -7.82
N ARG A 24 -1.53 3.49 -7.95
CA ARG A 24 -2.46 3.43 -6.83
C ARG A 24 -2.63 2.02 -6.27
N ARG A 25 -2.67 0.99 -7.13
CA ARG A 25 -2.87 -0.41 -6.71
C ARG A 25 -1.65 -1.03 -6.04
N TYR A 26 -0.44 -0.63 -6.44
CA TYR A 26 0.81 -1.25 -5.99
C TYR A 26 1.67 -0.35 -5.09
N ARG A 27 1.66 0.96 -5.29
CA ARG A 27 2.39 1.94 -4.47
C ARG A 27 1.52 2.67 -3.44
N GLY A 28 0.21 2.79 -3.67
CA GLY A 28 -0.72 3.50 -2.77
C GLY A 28 -1.10 2.81 -1.45
N GLY A 29 -0.36 1.81 -1.00
CA GLY A 29 -0.72 0.97 0.16
C GLY A 29 0.44 0.68 1.11
N THR A 30 1.37 1.61 1.27
CA THR A 30 2.36 1.61 2.37
C THR A 30 1.81 2.28 3.63
N GLU A 31 0.73 3.04 3.52
CA GLU A 31 0.02 3.67 4.64
C GLU A 31 -1.44 3.22 4.66
N GLY A 32 -1.66 1.90 4.77
CA GLY A 32 -2.94 1.41 5.24
C GLY A 32 -3.26 2.07 6.59
N SER A 33 -4.53 2.29 6.89
CA SER A 33 -4.98 2.63 8.25
C SER A 33 -4.76 1.38 9.11
N PHE A 34 -3.50 1.14 9.47
CA PHE A 34 -3.06 0.03 10.29
C PHE A 34 -3.75 0.18 11.65
N LYS A 35 -4.70 -0.72 11.92
CA LYS A 35 -5.43 -0.72 13.18
C LYS A 35 -4.74 -1.64 14.17
N PRO A 36 -4.59 -1.22 15.44
CA PRO A 36 -4.04 -2.08 16.48
C PRO A 36 -4.94 -3.30 16.65
N THR A 37 -4.33 -4.47 16.71
CA THR A 37 -5.01 -5.71 17.11
C THR A 37 -4.80 -5.96 18.61
N ALA A 38 -5.51 -6.94 19.16
CA ALA A 38 -5.30 -7.39 20.53
C ALA A 38 -4.04 -8.26 20.69
N GLU A 39 -3.35 -8.59 19.60
CA GLU A 39 -2.11 -9.37 19.64
C GLU A 39 -0.93 -8.51 20.09
N VAL A 40 -0.40 -8.82 21.27
CA VAL A 40 0.80 -8.21 21.85
C VAL A 40 1.80 -9.29 22.19
N PHE A 41 3.03 -9.12 21.74
CA PHE A 41 4.15 -10.03 21.96
C PHE A 41 5.17 -9.37 22.87
N LYS A 42 5.61 -10.10 23.89
CA LYS A 42 6.75 -9.70 24.71
C LYS A 42 8.00 -10.42 24.23
N ASP A 43 9.01 -9.67 23.82
CA ASP A 43 10.31 -10.23 23.49
C ASP A 43 11.01 -10.69 24.78
N PRO A 44 11.33 -12.00 24.94
CA PRO A 44 11.99 -12.52 26.13
C PRO A 44 13.45 -12.02 26.27
N THR A 45 14.06 -11.54 25.18
CA THR A 45 15.48 -11.12 25.13
C THR A 45 15.63 -9.65 25.49
N SER A 46 14.74 -8.79 24.99
CA SER A 46 14.80 -7.33 25.20
C SER A 46 13.77 -6.82 26.21
N GLY A 47 12.78 -7.63 26.58
CA GLY A 47 11.66 -7.24 27.43
C GLY A 47 10.64 -6.31 26.75
N LYS A 48 10.86 -5.95 25.48
CA LYS A 48 10.02 -5.01 24.74
C LYS A 48 8.68 -5.62 24.36
N MET A 49 7.65 -4.79 24.39
CA MET A 49 6.30 -5.15 23.93
C MET A 49 6.14 -4.74 22.47
N THR A 50 5.58 -5.63 21.66
CA THR A 50 5.30 -5.38 20.24
C THR A 50 3.84 -5.66 19.98
N ARG A 51 3.09 -4.67 19.49
CA ARG A 51 1.69 -4.84 19.06
C ARG A 51 1.63 -5.08 17.57
N VAL A 52 0.79 -6.03 17.16
CA VAL A 52 0.48 -6.27 15.76
C VAL A 52 -0.59 -5.29 15.30
N TYR A 53 -0.34 -4.64 14.19
CA TYR A 53 -1.28 -3.81 13.48
C TYR A 53 -1.66 -4.48 12.17
N GLU A 54 -2.94 -4.44 11.81
CA GLU A 54 -3.45 -5.00 10.57
C GLU A 54 -4.14 -3.92 9.73
N ASP A 55 -3.86 -3.94 8.42
CA ASP A 55 -4.58 -3.13 7.44
C ASP A 55 -5.81 -3.89 6.91
N PRO A 56 -7.04 -3.47 7.26
CA PRO A 56 -8.26 -4.18 6.85
C PRO A 56 -8.50 -4.15 5.33
N ALA A 57 -7.86 -3.24 4.59
CA ALA A 57 -8.01 -3.15 3.15
C ALA A 57 -7.12 -4.13 2.38
N THR A 58 -6.00 -4.55 2.97
CA THR A 58 -4.98 -5.36 2.28
C THR A 58 -4.62 -6.66 3.01
N GLY A 59 -4.99 -6.80 4.28
CA GLY A 59 -4.57 -7.92 5.14
C GLY A 59 -3.09 -7.87 5.55
N LYS A 60 -2.38 -6.77 5.25
CA LYS A 60 -0.98 -6.62 5.63
C LYS A 60 -0.85 -6.44 7.14
N ARG A 61 0.19 -7.03 7.71
CA ARG A 61 0.52 -6.94 9.14
C ARG A 61 1.80 -6.14 9.36
N GLN A 62 1.78 -5.28 10.36
CA GLN A 62 2.94 -4.49 10.79
C GLN A 62 3.14 -4.66 12.29
N TYR A 63 4.38 -4.91 12.70
CA TYR A 63 4.78 -5.02 14.09
C TYR A 63 5.35 -3.69 14.56
N ARG A 64 4.78 -3.09 15.59
CA ARG A 64 5.27 -1.82 16.16
C ARG A 64 5.54 -2.00 17.64
N GLU A 65 6.65 -1.44 18.11
CA GLU A 65 6.97 -1.39 19.54
C GLU A 65 5.90 -0.57 20.29
N GLU A 66 5.46 -1.07 21.43
CA GLU A 66 4.59 -0.37 22.37
C GLU A 66 5.49 0.31 23.41
N LEU A 67 5.39 1.64 23.51
CA LEU A 67 6.15 2.49 24.43
C LEU A 67 5.68 2.33 25.88
#